data_AF-A0A7W0N6D2-F1
#
_entry.id   AF-A0A7W0N6D2-F1
#
_cell.length_a   1.000
_cell.length_b   1.000
_cell.length_c   1.000
_cell.angle_alpha   90.00
_cell.angle_beta   90.00
_cell.angle_gamma   90.00
#
_symmetry.space_group_name_H-M   'P 1'
#
loop_
_entity.id
_entity.type
_entity.pdbx_description
1 polymer ?
#
loop_
_entity_poly.entity_id
_entity_poly.type
_entity_poly.pdbx_seq_one_letter_code
_entity_poly.pdbx_strand_id
1 'polypeptide(L)' 'VGGLVEAARGAVGPVLRDVHAFDIYRGEQVGEGRKSVAIHLSFQSPERTLTDEEAAELRGRIVAALADDFGAELRA' A
#
# COMPACT_ATOMS: atom_id res chain seq x y z
N VAL A 1 9.22 1.16 -8.11
CA VAL A 1 7.85 0.82 -7.66
C VAL A 1 7.73 -0.64 -7.26
N GLY A 2 8.44 -1.57 -7.90
CA GLY A 2 8.49 -2.99 -7.48
C GLY A 2 8.74 -3.18 -5.98
N GLY A 3 9.71 -2.47 -5.38
CA GLY A 3 9.97 -2.55 -3.93
C GLY A 3 8.77 -2.19 -3.04
N LEU A 4 7.95 -1.20 -3.42
CA LEU A 4 6.74 -0.83 -2.66
C LEU A 4 5.68 -1.95 -2.73
N VAL A 5 5.55 -2.59 -3.89
CA VAL A 5 4.62 -3.71 -4.10
C VAL A 5 5.04 -4.91 -3.27
N GLU A 6 6.33 -5.26 -3.27
CA GLU A 6 6.85 -6.38 -2.49
C GLU A 6 6.72 -6.16 -0.98
N ALA A 7 7.02 -4.95 -0.49
CA ALA A 7 6.83 -4.63 0.92
C ALA A 7 5.35 -4.69 1.34
N ALA A 8 4.43 -4.22 0.49
CA ALA A 8 3.00 -4.36 0.74
C ALA A 8 2.57 -5.84 0.81
N ARG A 9 3.10 -6.71 -0.06
CA ARG A 9 2.87 -8.16 0.00
C ARG A 9 3.40 -8.78 1.29
N GLY A 10 4.62 -8.41 1.69
CA GLY A 10 5.23 -8.91 2.92
C GLY A 10 4.48 -8.50 4.19
N ALA A 11 3.92 -7.29 4.23
CA ALA A 11 3.29 -6.73 5.42
C ALA A 11 2.02 -7.48 5.88
N VAL A 12 1.26 -8.03 4.94
CA VAL A 12 -0.06 -8.65 5.20
C VAL A 12 -0.19 -10.08 4.68
N GLY A 13 0.74 -10.55 3.85
CA GLY A 13 0.81 -11.94 3.39
C GLY A 13 -0.37 -12.34 2.48
N PRO A 14 -0.90 -13.57 2.60
CA PRO A 14 -1.78 -14.18 1.60
C PRO A 14 -3.16 -13.54 1.49
N VAL A 15 -3.57 -12.73 2.48
CA VAL A 15 -4.85 -11.99 2.43
C VAL A 15 -4.83 -10.89 1.37
N LEU A 16 -3.65 -10.42 0.94
CA LEU A 16 -3.50 -9.47 -0.16
C LEU A 16 -3.52 -10.21 -1.49
N ARG A 17 -4.72 -10.30 -2.06
CA ARG A 17 -4.98 -11.04 -3.29
C ARG A 17 -4.35 -10.40 -4.51
N ASP A 18 -4.39 -9.07 -4.58
CA ASP A 18 -3.76 -8.30 -5.66
C ASP A 18 -3.15 -7.00 -5.15
N VAL A 19 -2.02 -6.62 -5.75
CA VAL A 19 -1.36 -5.35 -5.52
C VAL A 19 -0.55 -4.93 -6.74
N HIS A 20 -0.78 -3.71 -7.19
CA HIS A 20 -0.05 -3.11 -8.29
C HIS A 20 -0.07 -1.58 -8.19
N ALA A 21 1.00 -0.93 -8.64
CA ALA A 21 0.99 0.52 -8.83
C ALA A 21 0.25 0.85 -10.12
N PHE A 22 -0.68 1.79 -10.09
CA PHE A 22 -1.47 2.17 -11.27
C PHE A 22 -1.21 3.61 -11.72
N ASP A 23 -0.71 4.47 -10.84
CA ASP A 23 -0.35 5.85 -11.20
C ASP A 23 0.93 6.30 -10.50
N ILE A 24 1.71 7.14 -11.19
CA ILE A 24 2.91 7.77 -10.65
C ILE A 24 2.86 9.25 -11.02
N TYR A 25 2.56 10.08 -10.04
CA TYR A 25 2.56 11.51 -10.18
C TYR A 25 3.88 12.13 -9.71
N ARG A 26 4.43 13.02 -10.53
CA ARG A 26 5.58 13.87 -10.21
C ARG A 26 5.20 15.30 -10.54
N GLY A 27 5.25 16.18 -9.56
CA GLY A 27 4.89 17.58 -9.72
C GLY A 27 5.23 18.35 -8.47
N GLU A 28 5.17 19.68 -8.57
CA GLU A 28 5.54 20.61 -7.50
C GLU A 28 4.76 20.33 -6.20
N GLN A 29 3.50 19.90 -6.31
CA GLN A 29 2.63 19.51 -5.19
C GLN A 29 3.09 18.26 -4.41
N VAL A 30 4.13 17.55 -4.86
CA VAL A 30 4.74 16.42 -4.12
C VAL A 30 6.07 16.83 -3.47
N GLY A 31 6.64 17.97 -3.87
CA GLY A 31 7.97 18.40 -3.46
C GLY A 31 9.08 17.82 -4.33
N GLU A 32 10.21 18.51 -4.38
CA GLU A 32 11.39 18.09 -5.12
C GLU A 32 11.96 16.77 -4.59
N GLY A 33 12.44 15.92 -5.50
CA GLY A 33 12.99 14.60 -5.16
C GLY A 33 11.95 13.56 -4.72
N ARG A 34 10.68 13.94 -4.59
CA ARG A 34 9.58 13.03 -4.24
C ARG A 34 8.73 12.69 -5.47
N LYS A 35 7.97 11.59 -5.35
CA LYS A 35 6.94 11.19 -6.31
C LYS A 35 5.79 10.57 -5.53
N SER A 36 4.56 10.83 -5.98
CA SER A 36 3.37 10.18 -5.44
C SER A 36 3.10 8.93 -6.25
N VAL A 37 2.89 7.81 -5.59
CA VAL A 37 2.60 6.53 -6.24
C VAL A 37 1.24 6.06 -5.74
N ALA A 38 0.28 5.90 -6.65
CA ALA A 38 -1.00 5.31 -6.33
C ALA A 38 -0.92 3.79 -6.49
N ILE A 39 -1.32 3.07 -5.43
CA ILE A 39 -1.26 1.62 -5.37
C ILE A 39 -2.68 1.09 -5.21
N HIS A 40 -3.06 0.15 -6.07
CA HIS A 40 -4.28 -0.63 -5.94
C HIS A 40 -4.01 -1.81 -5.03
N LEU A 41 -4.93 -2.07 -4.10
CA LEU A 41 -4.89 -3.19 -3.15
C LEU A 41 -6.22 -3.93 -3.20
N SER A 42 -6.19 -5.26 -3.26
CA SER A 42 -7.39 -6.10 -3.14
C SER A 42 -7.19 -7.14 -2.07
N PHE A 43 -8.02 -7.10 -1.03
CA PHE A 43 -7.97 -8.03 0.09
C PHE A 43 -9.04 -9.10 -0.06
N GLN A 44 -8.69 -10.34 0.25
CA GLN A 44 -9.63 -11.46 0.28
C GLN A 44 -9.15 -12.51 1.28
N SER A 45 -9.99 -12.81 2.27
CA SER A 45 -9.77 -13.97 3.14
C SER A 45 -10.38 -15.22 2.50
N PRO A 46 -9.69 -16.38 2.56
CA PRO A 46 -10.22 -17.65 2.06
C PRO A 46 -11.27 -18.26 2.98
N GLU A 47 -11.37 -17.81 4.24
CA GLU A 47 -12.21 -18.42 5.27
C GLU A 47 -13.51 -17.65 5.54
N ARG A 48 -13.49 -16.33 5.33
CA ARG A 48 -14.62 -15.45 5.67
C ARG A 48 -14.58 -14.12 4.92
N THR A 49 -15.70 -13.41 4.96
CA THR A 49 -15.76 -12.02 4.53
C THR A 49 -14.98 -11.15 5.52
N LEU A 50 -14.14 -10.25 5.00
CA LEU A 50 -13.44 -9.24 5.78
C LEU A 50 -14.40 -8.11 6.12
N THR A 51 -14.33 -7.60 7.34
CA THR A 51 -15.03 -6.35 7.69
C THR A 51 -14.24 -5.13 7.21
N ASP A 52 -14.89 -3.97 7.19
CA ASP A 52 -14.25 -2.72 6.83
C ASP A 52 -13.13 -2.36 7.81
N GLU A 53 -13.31 -2.65 9.10
CA GLU A 53 -12.28 -2.46 10.14
C GLU A 53 -11.05 -3.32 9.86
N GLU A 54 -11.24 -4.59 9.51
CA GLU A 54 -10.13 -5.51 9.21
C GLU A 54 -9.39 -5.09 7.95
N ALA A 55 -10.11 -4.68 6.91
CA ALA A 55 -9.50 -4.13 5.70
C ALA A 55 -8.72 -2.84 5.99
N ALA A 56 -9.22 -1.99 6.90
CA ALA A 56 -8.53 -0.78 7.35
C ALA A 56 -7.26 -1.09 8.15
N GLU A 57 -7.29 -2.09 9.04
CA GLU A 57 -6.11 -2.56 9.77
C GLU A 57 -5.04 -3.11 8.83
N LEU A 58 -5.43 -3.94 7.86
CA LEU A 58 -4.51 -4.47 6.83
C LEU A 58 -3.87 -3.33 6.03
N ARG A 59 -4.66 -2.34 5.60
CA ARG A 59 -4.15 -1.14 4.94
C ARG A 59 -3.18 -0.38 5.86
N GLY A 60 -3.50 -0.22 7.13
CA GLY A 60 -2.64 0.44 8.12
C GLY A 60 -1.28 -0.25 8.28
N ARG A 61 -1.26 -1.58 8.31
CA ARG A 61 -0.02 -2.38 8.34
C ARG A 61 0.85 -2.16 7.11
N ILE A 62 0.24 -2.09 5.92
CA ILE A 62 0.97 -1.78 4.68
C ILE A 62 1.55 -0.37 4.76
N VAL A 63 0.78 0.62 5.17
CA VAL A 63 1.25 2.00 5.29
C VAL A 63 2.43 2.11 6.27
N ALA A 64 2.35 1.43 7.42
CA ALA A 64 3.45 1.39 8.38
C ALA A 64 4.72 0.76 7.79
N ALA A 65 4.60 -0.40 7.12
CA ALA A 65 5.75 -1.03 6.47
C ALA A 65 6.39 -0.15 5.38
N LEU A 66 5.56 0.55 4.58
CA LEU A 66 6.07 1.48 3.57
C LEU A 66 6.75 2.72 4.18
N ALA A 67 6.25 3.19 5.33
CA ALA A 67 6.89 4.27 6.08
C ALA A 67 8.25 3.83 6.64
N ASP A 68 8.33 2.64 7.25
CA ASP A 68 9.55 2.12 7.86
C ASP A 68 10.63 1.79 6.82
N ASP A 69 10.26 1.11 5.71
CA ASP A 69 11.22 0.63 4.72
C ASP A 69 11.64 1.71 3.71
N PHE A 70 10.77 2.67 3.40
CA PHE A 70 10.98 3.64 2.32
C PHE A 70 10.82 5.10 2.73
N GLY A 71 10.46 5.40 3.98
CA GLY A 71 10.11 6.75 4.40
C GLY A 71 8.87 7.28 3.67
N ALA A 72 7.96 6.40 3.26
CA ALA A 72 6.75 6.79 2.54
C ALA A 72 5.72 7.43 3.49
N GLU A 73 5.02 8.44 3.00
CA GLU A 73 3.92 9.10 3.73
C GLU A 73 2.61 8.81 2.99
N LEU A 74 1.58 8.36 3.72
CA LEU A 74 0.24 8.21 3.13
C LEU A 74 -0.32 9.58 2.77
N ARG A 75 -0.73 9.73 1.52
CA ARG A 75 -1.40 10.92 1.01
C ARG A 75 -2.90 10.63 0.89
N ALA A 76 -3.73 11.46 1.50
CA ALA A 76 -5.20 11.42 1.44
C ALA A 76 -5.75 12.57 0.58
#